data_AF-J4T414-F1
#
_entry.id   AF-J4T414-F1
#
_cell.length_a   1.000
_cell.length_b   1.000
_cell.length_c   1.000
_cell.angle_alpha   90.00
_cell.angle_beta   90.00
_cell.angle_gamma   90.00
#
_symmetry.space_group_name_H-M   'P 1'
#
loop_
_entity.id
_entity.type
_entity.pdbx_description
1 polymer ?
#
loop_
_entity_poly.entity_id
_entity_poly.type
_entity_poly.pdbx_seq_one_letter_code
_entity_poly.pdbx_strand_id
1 'polypeptide(L)' 'MNKATQRQGLLIDPSKTIKFTFDGREYEGVAGDTIASALAANGEWILSRSFKYHRPRGVLTMAAQDANTLV' A
#
# COMPACT_ATOMS: atom_id res chain seq x y z
N MET A 1 0.47 -6.32 30.89
CA MET A 1 0.91 -6.52 29.48
C MET A 1 0.26 -5.44 28.63
N ASN A 2 0.95 -4.32 28.44
CA ASN A 2 0.41 -3.19 27.69
C ASN A 2 0.42 -3.55 26.21
N LYS A 3 -0.73 -3.94 25.64
CA LYS A 3 -0.92 -3.85 24.20
C LYS A 3 -0.78 -2.36 23.88
N ALA A 4 0.38 -1.95 23.37
CA ALA A 4 0.51 -0.66 22.73
C ALA A 4 -0.65 -0.57 21.74
N THR A 5 -1.58 0.35 21.98
CA THR A 5 -2.72 0.57 21.09
C THR A 5 -2.14 0.75 19.70
N GLN A 6 -2.26 -0.27 18.86
CA GLN A 6 -1.83 -0.24 17.47
C GLN A 6 -2.58 0.96 16.89
N ARG A 7 -1.86 2.05 16.60
CA ARG A 7 -2.50 3.28 16.14
C ARG A 7 -3.11 2.97 14.78
N GLN A 8 -4.40 2.67 14.79
CA GLN A 8 -5.19 2.51 13.57
C GLN A 8 -5.21 3.86 12.85
N GLY A 9 -5.10 3.81 11.53
CA GLY A 9 -5.18 5.02 10.72
C GLY A 9 -6.53 5.71 10.95
N LEU A 10 -6.53 7.04 11.05
CA LEU A 10 -7.75 7.82 11.32
C LEU A 10 -8.74 7.82 10.15
N LEU A 11 -8.29 7.40 8.96
CA LEU A 11 -9.04 7.46 7.70
C LEU A 11 -9.41 6.07 7.17
N ILE A 12 -9.17 5.01 7.94
CA ILE A 12 -9.46 3.63 7.55
C ILE A 12 -10.47 2.99 8.51
N ASP A 13 -11.29 2.09 8.00
CA ASP A 13 -12.23 1.27 8.76
C ASP A 13 -11.78 -0.21 8.75
N PRO A 14 -11.06 -0.66 9.79
CA PRO A 14 -10.49 -2.01 9.84
C PRO A 14 -11.55 -3.12 9.98
N SER A 15 -12.81 -2.78 10.24
CA SER A 15 -13.90 -3.76 10.30
C SER A 15 -14.37 -4.22 8.91
N LYS A 16 -13.96 -3.51 7.85
CA LYS A 16 -14.37 -3.77 6.47
C LYS A 16 -13.17 -4.12 5.61
N THR A 17 -12.89 -5.42 5.51
CA THR A 17 -11.87 -5.94 4.60
C THR A 17 -12.33 -5.83 3.15
N ILE A 18 -11.43 -5.42 2.26
CA ILE A 18 -11.62 -5.34 0.81
C ILE A 18 -10.54 -6.17 0.15
N LYS A 19 -10.94 -7.10 -0.73
CA LYS A 19 -10.02 -7.90 -1.55
C LYS A 19 -9.80 -7.22 -2.89
N PHE A 20 -8.56 -7.25 -3.38
CA PHE A 20 -8.21 -6.75 -4.70
C PHE A 20 -7.05 -7.55 -5.27
N THR A 21 -6.83 -7.40 -6.58
CA THR A 21 -5.70 -8.03 -7.27
C THR A 21 -4.74 -6.95 -7.75
N PHE A 22 -3.45 -7.16 -7.51
CA PHE A 22 -2.37 -6.31 -8.01
C PHE A 22 -1.27 -7.19 -8.60
N ASP A 23 -0.85 -6.88 -9.83
CA ASP A 23 0.14 -7.66 -10.59
C ASP A 23 -0.15 -9.18 -10.60
N GLY A 24 -1.42 -9.54 -10.77
CA GLY A 24 -1.89 -10.93 -10.80
C GLY A 24 -1.91 -11.65 -9.44
N ARG A 25 -1.58 -10.98 -8.34
CA ARG A 25 -1.64 -11.53 -6.97
C ARG A 25 -2.78 -10.92 -6.18
N GLU A 26 -3.44 -11.72 -5.35
CA GLU A 26 -4.49 -11.24 -4.45
C GLU A 26 -3.89 -10.60 -3.21
N TYR A 27 -4.48 -9.48 -2.80
CA TYR A 27 -4.14 -8.74 -1.58
C TYR A 27 -5.41 -8.35 -0.84
N GLU A 28 -5.26 -8.05 0.44
CA GLU A 28 -6.34 -7.55 1.30
C GLU A 28 -5.98 -6.15 1.82
N GLY A 29 -6.91 -5.22 1.69
CA GLY A 29 -6.87 -3.92 2.36
C GLY A 29 -8.12 -3.73 3.21
N VAL A 30 -8.28 -2.54 3.77
CA VAL A 30 -9.49 -2.17 4.49
C VAL A 30 -10.14 -0.94 3.87
N ALA A 31 -11.42 -0.72 4.14
CA ALA A 31 -12.13 0.44 3.60
C ALA A 31 -11.41 1.75 4.00
N GLY A 32 -11.15 2.60 3.01
CA GLY A 32 -10.37 3.85 3.17
C GLY A 32 -8.90 3.71 2.78
N ASP A 33 -8.38 2.49 2.59
CA ASP A 33 -7.06 2.32 2.01
C ASP A 33 -6.99 2.80 0.56
N THR A 34 -5.79 3.23 0.18
CA THR A 34 -5.34 3.31 -1.21
C THR A 34 -4.63 2.01 -1.58
N ILE A 35 -4.42 1.77 -2.87
CA ILE A 35 -3.60 0.62 -3.32
C ILE A 35 -2.21 0.67 -2.66
N ALA A 36 -1.60 1.86 -2.58
CA ALA A 36 -0.28 2.03 -1.97
C ALA A 36 -0.26 1.69 -0.47
N SER A 37 -1.24 2.17 0.31
CA SER A 37 -1.31 1.88 1.75
C SER A 37 -1.61 0.42 2.05
N ALA A 38 -2.51 -0.19 1.27
CA ALA A 38 -2.83 -1.61 1.39
C ALA A 38 -1.62 -2.51 1.05
N LEU A 39 -0.91 -2.24 -0.04
CA LEU A 39 0.29 -3.01 -0.42
C LEU A 39 1.39 -2.88 0.64
N ALA A 40 1.64 -1.66 1.14
CA ALA A 40 2.58 -1.43 2.23
C ALA A 40 2.21 -2.19 3.51
N ALA A 41 0.92 -2.24 3.86
CA ALA A 41 0.42 -3.03 5.00
C ALA A 41 0.63 -4.54 4.82
N ASN A 42 0.64 -5.03 3.57
CA ASN A 42 0.96 -6.41 3.21
C ASN A 42 2.47 -6.65 3.05
N GLY A 43 3.33 -5.67 3.34
CA GLY A 43 4.78 -5.77 3.22
C GLY A 43 5.32 -5.66 1.79
N GLU A 44 4.47 -5.30 0.81
CA GLU A 44 4.86 -5.09 -0.58
C GLU A 44 5.30 -3.63 -0.77
N TRP A 45 6.61 -3.42 -0.85
CA TRP A 45 7.21 -2.08 -0.96
C TRP A 45 7.81 -1.79 -2.33
N ILE A 46 8.04 -2.81 -3.16
CA ILE A 46 8.58 -2.64 -4.52
C ILE A 46 7.44 -2.78 -5.51
N LEU A 47 6.89 -1.64 -5.93
CA LEU A 47 5.68 -1.61 -6.76
C LEU A 47 5.99 -1.45 -8.26
N SER A 48 7.20 -1.00 -8.61
CA SER A 48 7.58 -0.81 -10.01
C SER A 48 9.08 -0.89 -10.23
N ARG A 49 9.50 -0.69 -11.49
CA ARG A 49 10.89 -0.54 -11.89
C ARG A 49 11.06 0.71 -12.74
N SER A 50 12.16 1.43 -12.51
CA SER A 50 12.43 2.66 -13.28
C SER A 50 12.60 2.37 -14.77
N PHE A 51 12.03 3.23 -15.62
CA PHE A 51 12.02 3.04 -17.06
C PHE A 51 13.43 2.84 -17.67
N LYS A 52 14.40 3.70 -17.33
CA LYS A 52 15.73 3.68 -17.96
C LYS A 52 16.66 2.59 -17.41
N TYR A 53 16.60 2.32 -16.12
CA TYR A 53 17.62 1.52 -15.43
C TYR A 53 17.08 0.26 -14.77
N HIS A 54 15.78 -0.02 -14.89
CA HIS A 54 15.08 -1.15 -14.28
C HIS A 54 15.34 -1.36 -12.78
N ARG A 55 15.68 -0.26 -12.09
CA ARG A 55 15.95 -0.31 -10.65
C ARG A 55 14.63 -0.49 -9.90
N PRO A 56 14.60 -1.30 -8.82
CA PRO A 56 13.44 -1.41 -7.95
C PRO A 56 12.97 -0.02 -7.49
N ARG A 57 11.67 0.23 -7.54
CA ARG A 57 11.04 1.46 -7.06
C ARG A 57 9.86 1.11 -6.17
N GLY A 58 9.83 1.77 -5.02
CA GLY A 58 8.69 1.77 -4.12
C GLY A 58 7.98 3.11 -4.08
N VAL A 59 6.94 3.16 -3.25
CA VAL A 59 6.21 4.40 -2.97
C VAL A 59 7.17 5.46 -2.46
N LEU A 60 7.22 6.59 -3.14
CA LEU A 60 7.98 7.78 -2.73
C LEU A 60 7.13 8.70 -1.86
N THR A 61 5.84 8.84 -2.21
CA THR A 61 4.87 9.69 -1.53
C THR A 61 3.53 8.96 -1.43
N MET A 62 2.82 9.15 -0.31
CA MET A 62 1.45 8.65 -0.12
C MET A 62 0.41 9.68 -0.57
N ALA A 63 0.69 10.37 -1.68
CA ALA A 63 -0.11 11.47 -2.21
C ALA A 63 -0.01 11.51 -3.74
N ALA A 64 -0.71 12.47 -4.37
CA ALA A 64 -0.81 12.57 -5.82
C ALA A 64 0.49 12.96 -6.55
N GLN A 65 1.60 13.17 -5.83
CA GLN A 65 2.90 13.59 -6.37
C GLN A 65 3.91 12.43 -6.45
N ASP A 66 3.46 11.19 -6.57
CA ASP A 66 4.32 10.02 -6.71
C ASP A 66 4.72 9.78 -8.18
N ALA A 67 6.03 9.78 -8.46
CA ALA A 67 6.58 9.51 -9.79
C ALA A 67 7.07 8.07 -9.99
N ASN A 68 7.05 7.25 -8.94
CA ASN A 68 7.52 5.87 -8.95
C ASN A 68 6.37 4.88 -9.19
N THR A 69 5.19 5.12 -8.63
CA THR A 69 4.14 4.09 -8.51
C THR A 69 2.82 4.53 -9.14
N LEU A 70 2.76 4.52 -10.48
CA LEU A 70 1.57 4.81 -11.27
C LEU A 70 0.88 3.51 -11.70
N VAL A 71 -0.45 3.44 -11.58
CA VAL A 71 -1.29 2.27 -11.86
C VAL A 71 -2.64 2.68 -12.45
#